data_AF-A0A936SBC8-F1
#
_entry.id   AF-A0A936SBC8-F1
#
_cell.length_a   1.000
_cell.length_b   1.000
_cell.length_c   1.000
_cell.angle_alpha   90.00
_cell.angle_beta   90.00
_cell.angle_gamma   90.00
#
_symmetry.space_group_name_H-M   'P 1'
#
loop_
_entity.id
_entity.type
_entity.pdbx_description
1 polymer ?
#
loop_
_entity_poly.entity_id
_entity_poly.type
_entity_poly.pdbx_seq_one_letter_code
_entity_poly.pdbx_strand_id
1 'polypeptide(L)'
;MEARAEQELERVKALDGDILILDDGSYPALLREIDDPPIVLYVKGDWQGCFDRPCVGVIGSRTCSTYGENASEMLARDLASRGITIVSGLARGIDTAAHRGAIRGNGKTVAVIGTGIDSVYPRENTGLVREILASGGCIVSQFPLGTPPLKENFPYRNRIISGLSYGVLIVEASERSGSPDHRATRDGAKSRSNGGSR
;
A
#
# COMPACT_ATOMS: atom_id res chain seq x y z
N MET A 1 5.04 18.16 -24.26
CA MET A 1 5.20 17.28 -23.09
C MET A 1 4.37 17.82 -21.93
N GLU A 2 4.43 19.13 -21.68
CA GLU A 2 3.61 19.87 -20.70
C GLU A 2 2.09 19.61 -20.83
N ALA A 3 1.51 19.76 -22.03
CA ALA A 3 0.07 19.53 -22.23
C ALA A 3 -0.43 18.12 -21.82
N ARG A 4 0.42 17.08 -21.88
CA ARG A 4 0.04 15.73 -21.42
C ARG A 4 0.09 15.62 -19.89
N ALA A 5 1.04 16.31 -19.26
CA ALA A 5 1.15 16.33 -17.80
C ALA A 5 -0.02 17.12 -17.18
N GLU A 6 -0.39 18.26 -17.75
CA GLU A 6 -1.56 19.05 -17.34
C GLU A 6 -2.85 18.24 -17.45
N GLN A 7 -3.06 17.56 -18.59
CA GLN A 7 -4.22 16.70 -18.79
C GLN A 7 -4.27 15.56 -17.76
N GLU A 8 -3.13 14.96 -17.41
CA GLU A 8 -3.08 13.92 -16.40
C GLU A 8 -3.45 14.47 -15.00
N LEU A 9 -2.94 15.64 -14.64
CA LEU A 9 -3.30 16.32 -13.39
C LEU A 9 -4.81 16.59 -13.31
N GLU A 10 -5.41 17.10 -14.38
CA GLU A 10 -6.85 17.36 -14.44
C GLU A 10 -7.67 16.08 -14.26
N ARG A 11 -7.24 14.99 -14.92
CA ARG A 11 -7.90 13.69 -14.81
C ARG A 11 -7.78 13.09 -13.40
N VAL A 12 -6.62 13.25 -12.75
CA VAL A 12 -6.42 12.80 -11.36
C VAL A 12 -7.32 13.59 -10.41
N LYS A 13 -7.37 14.91 -10.55
CA LYS A 13 -8.28 15.77 -9.77
C LYS A 13 -9.75 15.41 -9.97
N ALA A 14 -10.15 15.12 -11.21
CA ALA A 14 -11.52 14.68 -11.53
C ALA A 14 -11.90 13.32 -10.88
N LEU A 15 -10.92 12.57 -10.39
CA LEU A 15 -11.11 11.32 -9.64
C LEU A 15 -11.03 11.52 -8.13
N ASP A 16 -11.02 12.76 -7.63
CA ASP A 16 -10.74 13.11 -6.23
C ASP A 16 -9.41 12.53 -5.74
N GLY A 17 -8.41 12.57 -6.63
CA GLY A 17 -7.05 12.15 -6.34
C GLY A 17 -6.06 13.31 -6.37
N ASP A 18 -4.89 13.05 -5.81
CA ASP A 18 -3.74 13.95 -5.81
C ASP A 18 -2.51 13.24 -6.40
N ILE A 19 -1.51 14.05 -6.72
CA ILE A 19 -0.20 13.60 -7.17
C ILE A 19 0.84 14.16 -6.20
N LEU A 20 1.57 13.26 -5.54
CA LEU A 20 2.69 13.60 -4.66
C LEU A 20 3.99 13.42 -5.43
N ILE A 21 4.92 14.35 -5.25
CA ILE A 21 6.22 14.35 -5.93
C ILE A 21 7.30 14.16 -4.87
N LEU A 22 8.32 13.36 -5.15
CA LEU A 22 9.38 12.99 -4.20
C LEU A 22 10.01 14.18 -3.45
N ASP A 23 10.23 15.28 -4.18
CA ASP A 23 10.85 16.52 -3.69
C ASP A 23 9.86 17.48 -3.02
N ASP A 24 8.57 17.12 -2.95
CA ASP A 24 7.56 17.85 -2.20
C ASP A 24 7.54 17.42 -0.72
N GLY A 25 7.27 18.37 0.18
CA GLY A 25 7.10 18.13 1.60
C GLY A 25 5.89 17.25 1.93
N SER A 26 4.94 17.12 1.00
CA SER A 26 3.79 16.21 1.11
C SER A 26 4.13 14.72 0.93
N TYR A 27 5.32 14.39 0.41
CA TYR A 27 5.70 13.01 0.11
C TYR A 27 6.08 12.22 1.38
N PRO A 28 5.61 10.96 1.54
CA PRO A 28 5.82 10.20 2.77
C PRO A 28 7.30 10.00 3.09
N ALA A 29 7.72 10.46 4.27
CA ALA A 29 9.13 10.44 4.68
C ALA A 29 9.75 9.04 4.63
N LEU A 30 9.05 8.01 5.16
CA LEU A 30 9.55 6.64 5.11
C LEU A 30 9.73 6.10 3.68
N LEU A 31 8.82 6.46 2.77
CA LEU A 31 8.90 6.02 1.39
C LEU A 31 10.04 6.73 0.65
N ARG A 32 10.42 7.94 1.06
CA ARG A 32 11.56 8.66 0.48
C ARG A 32 12.90 7.96 0.76
N GLU A 33 12.99 7.19 1.85
CA GLU A 33 14.22 6.55 2.32
C GLU A 33 14.47 5.15 1.73
N ILE A 34 13.56 4.60 0.92
CA ILE A 34 13.79 3.29 0.30
C ILE A 34 14.74 3.38 -0.87
N ASP A 35 15.30 2.23 -1.28
CA ASP A 35 16.00 2.13 -2.54
C ASP A 35 15.06 2.42 -3.72
N ASP A 36 15.47 3.35 -4.60
CA ASP A 36 14.78 3.76 -5.83
C ASP A 36 13.34 4.30 -5.60
N PRO A 37 13.09 5.30 -4.71
CA PRO A 37 11.73 5.72 -4.36
C PRO A 37 10.96 6.25 -5.59
N PRO A 38 9.63 6.01 -5.71
CA PRO A 38 8.89 6.47 -6.87
C PRO A 38 8.88 8.01 -6.92
N ILE A 39 9.32 8.58 -8.04
CA ILE A 39 9.35 10.05 -8.23
C ILE A 39 7.96 10.67 -8.10
N VAL A 40 6.93 9.93 -8.55
CA VAL A 40 5.53 10.37 -8.56
C VAL A 40 4.67 9.30 -7.89
N LEU A 41 3.76 9.75 -7.03
CA LEU A 41 2.79 8.91 -6.34
C LEU A 41 1.38 9.45 -6.54
N TYR A 42 0.51 8.66 -7.17
CA TYR A 42 -0.91 8.93 -7.33
C TYR A 42 -1.64 8.43 -6.09
N VAL A 43 -2.46 9.29 -5.49
CA VAL A 43 -3.20 8.97 -4.28
C VAL A 43 -4.67 9.34 -4.44
N LYS A 44 -5.56 8.60 -3.78
CA LYS A 44 -7.01 8.87 -3.77
C LYS A 44 -7.60 8.56 -2.40
N GLY A 45 -8.42 9.46 -1.85
CA GLY A 45 -8.97 9.35 -0.50
C GLY A 45 -8.15 10.10 0.54
N ASP A 46 -8.34 9.80 1.83
CA ASP A 46 -7.71 10.53 2.93
C ASP A 46 -6.26 10.05 3.20
N TRP A 47 -5.40 10.32 2.23
CA TRP A 47 -3.99 9.90 2.26
C TRP A 47 -3.18 10.64 3.35
N GLN A 48 -3.47 11.91 3.60
CA GLN A 48 -2.83 12.70 4.67
C GLN A 48 -3.06 12.04 6.03
N GLY A 49 -4.31 11.78 6.39
CA GLY A 49 -4.63 11.15 7.67
C GLY A 49 -4.15 9.68 7.77
N CYS A 50 -3.88 9.01 6.63
CA CYS A 50 -3.26 7.70 6.62
C CYS A 50 -1.76 7.76 6.91
N PHE A 51 -1.04 8.72 6.32
CA PHE A 51 0.41 8.84 6.43
C PHE A 51 0.88 9.56 7.71
N ASP A 52 0.00 10.33 8.37
CA ASP A 52 0.26 10.93 9.68
C ASP A 52 0.31 9.91 10.84
N ARG A 53 -0.03 8.64 10.56
CA ARG A 53 -0.09 7.56 11.55
C ARG A 53 0.98 6.51 11.26
N PRO A 54 1.46 5.77 12.28
CA PRO A 54 2.34 4.63 12.05
C PRO A 54 1.67 3.61 11.13
N CYS A 55 2.38 3.20 10.08
CA CYS A 55 1.92 2.22 9.10
C CYS A 55 2.56 0.84 9.34
N VAL A 56 1.78 -0.22 9.15
CA VAL A 56 2.28 -1.61 9.11
C VAL A 56 1.79 -2.28 7.84
N GLY A 57 2.72 -2.90 7.11
CA GLY A 57 2.43 -3.69 5.92
C GLY A 57 1.85 -5.04 6.32
N VAL A 58 0.76 -5.47 5.70
CA VAL A 58 0.21 -6.82 5.89
C VAL A 58 0.09 -7.49 4.53
N ILE A 59 0.84 -8.56 4.30
CA ILE A 59 0.90 -9.25 3.02
C ILE A 59 0.82 -10.77 3.20
N GLY A 60 0.45 -11.46 2.13
CA GLY A 60 0.56 -12.92 2.10
C GLY A 60 -0.08 -13.56 0.86
N SER A 61 -0.41 -14.84 1.01
CA SER A 61 -0.90 -15.68 -0.07
C SER A 61 -2.22 -15.17 -0.67
N ARG A 62 -2.29 -15.21 -2.01
CA ARG A 62 -3.53 -14.95 -2.77
C ARG A 62 -4.54 -16.09 -2.66
N THR A 63 -4.05 -17.27 -2.35
CA THR A 63 -4.81 -18.50 -2.10
C THR A 63 -4.47 -18.94 -0.68
N CYS A 64 -5.09 -18.28 0.30
CA CYS A 64 -4.81 -18.51 1.71
C CYS A 64 -5.76 -19.53 2.33
N SER A 65 -5.32 -20.14 3.43
CA SER A 65 -6.21 -20.95 4.27
C SER A 65 -7.25 -20.07 4.99
N THR A 66 -8.35 -20.66 5.44
CA THR A 66 -9.33 -19.99 6.31
C THR A 66 -8.66 -19.48 7.61
N TYR A 67 -7.68 -20.23 8.12
CA TYR A 67 -6.89 -19.79 9.27
C TYR A 67 -6.09 -18.52 8.95
N GLY A 68 -5.37 -18.50 7.82
CA GLY A 68 -4.59 -17.35 7.38
C GLY A 68 -5.47 -16.12 7.12
N GLU A 69 -6.64 -16.31 6.52
CA GLU A 69 -7.62 -15.24 6.32
C GLU A 69 -8.09 -14.65 7.66
N ASN A 70 -8.52 -15.50 8.60
CA ASN A 70 -8.97 -15.07 9.93
C ASN A 70 -7.85 -14.39 10.73
N ALA A 71 -6.62 -14.92 10.66
CA ALA A 71 -5.46 -14.36 11.33
C ALA A 71 -5.11 -12.97 10.77
N SER A 72 -5.10 -12.82 9.44
CA SER A 72 -4.87 -11.52 8.78
C SER A 72 -5.89 -10.49 9.23
N GLU A 73 -7.18 -10.85 9.19
CA GLU A 73 -8.26 -9.95 9.57
C GLU A 73 -8.17 -9.54 11.05
N MET A 74 -7.95 -10.50 11.95
CA MET A 74 -7.83 -10.25 13.39
C MET A 74 -6.64 -9.34 13.70
N LEU A 75 -5.46 -9.64 13.16
CA LEU A 75 -4.25 -8.86 13.39
C LEU A 75 -4.41 -7.43 12.85
N ALA A 76 -4.94 -7.28 11.65
CA ALA A 76 -5.19 -5.97 11.05
C ALA A 76 -6.21 -5.15 11.86
N ARG A 77 -7.29 -5.78 12.32
CA ARG A 77 -8.31 -5.14 13.18
C ARG A 77 -7.70 -4.62 14.48
N ASP A 78 -6.95 -5.47 15.18
CA ASP A 78 -6.42 -5.15 16.49
C ASP A 78 -5.36 -4.04 16.40
N LEU A 79 -4.51 -4.06 15.36
CA LEU A 79 -3.55 -2.98 15.07
C LEU A 79 -4.27 -1.67 14.70
N ALA A 80 -5.27 -1.73 13.81
CA ALA A 80 -6.03 -0.57 13.36
C ALA A 80 -6.75 0.14 14.51
N SER A 81 -7.36 -0.63 15.41
CA SER A 81 -8.03 -0.11 16.61
C SER A 81 -7.11 0.66 17.56
N ARG A 82 -5.79 0.47 17.44
CA ARG A 82 -4.75 1.09 18.28
C ARG A 82 -4.06 2.29 17.65
N GLY A 83 -4.54 2.77 16.50
CA GLY A 83 -3.90 3.91 15.85
C GLY A 83 -3.10 3.56 14.60
N ILE A 84 -2.87 2.28 14.29
CA ILE A 84 -1.93 1.87 13.24
C ILE A 84 -2.65 1.78 11.89
N THR A 85 -2.11 2.43 10.86
CA THR A 85 -2.64 2.31 9.49
C THR A 85 -2.18 1.00 8.86
N ILE A 86 -3.10 0.22 8.30
CA ILE A 86 -2.77 -1.03 7.61
C ILE A 86 -2.47 -0.76 6.15
N VAL A 87 -1.29 -1.11 5.67
CA VAL A 87 -0.88 -0.99 4.27
C VAL A 87 -0.90 -2.37 3.63
N SER A 88 -1.63 -2.55 2.53
CA SER A 88 -1.67 -3.83 1.83
C SER A 88 -1.94 -3.65 0.34
N GLY A 89 -1.90 -4.74 -0.42
CA GLY A 89 -1.87 -4.72 -1.86
C GLY A 89 -3.21 -4.91 -2.57
N LEU A 90 -4.34 -4.93 -1.87
CA LEU A 90 -5.65 -5.21 -2.46
C LEU A 90 -5.73 -6.54 -3.25
N ALA A 91 -4.77 -7.45 -3.11
CA ALA A 91 -4.86 -8.76 -3.75
C ALA A 91 -5.95 -9.62 -3.09
N ARG A 92 -6.32 -10.74 -3.72
CA ARG A 92 -7.17 -11.76 -3.08
C ARG A 92 -6.48 -12.32 -1.83
N GLY A 93 -7.25 -12.94 -0.94
CA GLY A 93 -6.74 -13.64 0.23
C GLY A 93 -6.30 -12.67 1.33
N ILE A 94 -5.03 -12.79 1.76
CA ILE A 94 -4.50 -12.09 2.93
C ILE A 94 -4.67 -10.56 2.84
N ASP A 95 -4.40 -9.97 1.69
CA ASP A 95 -4.51 -8.51 1.49
C ASP A 95 -5.97 -8.03 1.66
N THR A 96 -6.94 -8.70 1.01
CA THR A 96 -8.37 -8.40 1.19
C THR A 96 -8.77 -8.51 2.66
N ALA A 97 -8.34 -9.56 3.36
CA ALA A 97 -8.64 -9.77 4.77
C ALA A 97 -8.04 -8.69 5.67
N ALA A 98 -6.81 -8.24 5.38
CA ALA A 98 -6.16 -7.18 6.13
C ALA A 98 -6.94 -5.86 6.04
N HIS A 99 -7.36 -5.47 4.83
CA HIS A 99 -8.17 -4.26 4.64
C HIS A 99 -9.51 -4.35 5.38
N ARG A 100 -10.23 -5.48 5.27
CA ARG A 100 -11.49 -5.68 6.01
C ARG A 100 -11.29 -5.62 7.51
N GLY A 101 -10.21 -6.22 8.02
CA GLY A 101 -9.85 -6.17 9.42
C GLY A 101 -9.64 -4.74 9.89
N ALA A 102 -8.86 -3.96 9.15
CA ALA A 102 -8.61 -2.55 9.47
C ALA A 102 -9.89 -1.72 9.56
N ILE A 103 -10.80 -1.90 8.59
CA ILE A 103 -12.11 -1.25 8.56
C ILE A 103 -12.97 -1.68 9.75
N ARG A 104 -13.03 -2.98 10.07
CA ARG A 104 -13.74 -3.51 11.24
C ARG A 104 -13.16 -3.01 12.57
N GLY A 105 -11.88 -2.64 12.58
CA GLY A 105 -11.20 -2.00 13.71
C GLY A 105 -11.49 -0.51 13.84
N ASN A 106 -12.33 0.06 12.97
CA ASN A 106 -12.57 1.50 12.83
C ASN A 106 -11.26 2.30 12.66
N GLY A 107 -10.26 1.70 12.02
CA GLY A 107 -9.00 2.35 11.69
C GLY A 107 -8.86 2.60 10.21
N LYS A 108 -7.68 3.07 9.82
CA LYS A 108 -7.36 3.44 8.43
C LYS A 108 -6.62 2.33 7.71
N THR A 109 -6.78 2.29 6.40
CA THR A 109 -6.01 1.37 5.56
C THR A 109 -5.65 1.98 4.21
N VAL A 110 -4.47 1.62 3.71
CA VAL A 110 -3.91 2.05 2.43
C VAL A 110 -3.82 0.86 1.49
N ALA A 111 -4.54 0.91 0.37
CA ALA A 111 -4.41 -0.07 -0.70
C ALA A 111 -3.40 0.42 -1.74
N VAL A 112 -2.24 -0.23 -1.78
CA VAL A 112 -1.20 0.03 -2.78
C VAL A 112 -1.47 -0.86 -3.99
N ILE A 113 -1.73 -0.29 -5.16
CA ILE A 113 -2.15 -1.04 -6.36
C ILE A 113 -1.11 -1.02 -7.47
N GLY A 114 -1.16 -2.02 -8.36
CA GLY A 114 -0.28 -2.16 -9.53
C GLY A 114 -0.89 -1.62 -10.83
N THR A 115 -1.93 -0.81 -10.72
CA THR A 115 -2.71 -0.18 -11.80
C THR A 115 -2.76 1.32 -11.60
N GLY A 116 -3.31 2.08 -12.55
CA GLY A 116 -3.71 3.46 -12.26
C GLY A 116 -4.81 3.50 -11.18
N ILE A 117 -4.90 4.61 -10.43
CA ILE A 117 -5.95 4.81 -9.39
C ILE A 117 -7.38 4.85 -9.95
N ASP A 118 -7.52 4.92 -11.28
CA ASP A 118 -8.76 4.81 -12.04
C ASP A 118 -9.20 3.36 -12.31
N SER A 119 -8.39 2.37 -11.96
CA SER A 119 -8.65 0.96 -12.28
C SER A 119 -8.45 0.05 -11.08
N VAL A 120 -9.47 -0.74 -10.75
CA VAL A 120 -9.44 -1.69 -9.64
C VAL A 120 -9.12 -3.10 -10.14
N TYR A 121 -8.08 -3.70 -9.58
CA TYR A 121 -7.73 -5.10 -9.78
C TYR A 121 -7.35 -5.78 -8.47
N PRO A 122 -7.92 -6.95 -8.14
CA PRO A 122 -8.93 -7.70 -8.90
C PRO A 122 -10.31 -7.02 -8.85
N ARG A 123 -11.13 -7.22 -9.90
CA ARG A 123 -12.44 -6.55 -10.03
C ARG A 123 -13.41 -6.85 -8.87
N GLU A 124 -13.32 -8.03 -8.28
CA GLU A 124 -14.12 -8.44 -7.11
C GLU A 124 -13.90 -7.53 -5.88
N ASN A 125 -12.72 -6.91 -5.76
CA ASN A 125 -12.39 -5.99 -4.66
C ASN A 125 -12.89 -4.55 -4.91
N THR A 126 -13.69 -4.30 -5.95
CA THR A 126 -14.28 -2.96 -6.19
C THR A 126 -15.17 -2.51 -5.03
N GLY A 127 -15.91 -3.43 -4.40
CA GLY A 127 -16.69 -3.13 -3.19
C GLY A 127 -15.78 -2.70 -2.04
N LEU A 128 -14.71 -3.46 -1.80
CA LEU A 128 -13.73 -3.16 -0.77
C LEU A 128 -13.04 -1.80 -0.99
N VAL A 129 -12.69 -1.42 -2.22
CA VAL A 129 -12.13 -0.08 -2.51
C VAL A 129 -13.08 1.03 -2.06
N ARG A 130 -14.40 0.88 -2.29
CA ARG A 130 -15.38 1.86 -1.82
C ARG A 130 -15.42 1.92 -0.30
N GLU A 131 -15.36 0.77 0.37
CA GLU A 131 -15.33 0.71 1.85
C GLU A 131 -14.04 1.32 2.43
N ILE A 132 -12.88 1.10 1.79
CA ILE A 132 -11.61 1.73 2.17
C ILE A 132 -11.73 3.26 2.10
N LEU A 133 -12.24 3.79 1.00
CA LEU A 133 -12.40 5.24 0.85
C LEU A 133 -13.44 5.80 1.85
N ALA A 134 -14.57 5.12 2.02
CA ALA A 134 -15.63 5.55 2.94
C ALA A 134 -15.23 5.51 4.42
N SER A 135 -14.27 4.66 4.79
CA SER A 135 -13.73 4.56 6.16
C SER A 135 -12.56 5.53 6.43
N GLY A 136 -12.25 6.43 5.50
CA GLY A 136 -11.13 7.37 5.63
C GLY A 136 -9.77 6.75 5.34
N GLY A 137 -9.73 5.65 4.57
CA GLY A 137 -8.52 5.09 3.98
C GLY A 137 -8.16 5.76 2.64
N CYS A 138 -7.12 5.25 1.99
CA CYS A 138 -6.69 5.74 0.68
C CYS A 138 -6.19 4.63 -0.26
N ILE A 139 -6.15 4.96 -1.55
CA ILE A 139 -5.57 4.15 -2.62
C ILE A 139 -4.28 4.84 -3.07
N VAL A 140 -3.23 4.05 -3.28
CA VAL A 140 -1.89 4.54 -3.66
C VAL A 140 -1.38 3.78 -4.87
N SER A 141 -0.81 4.48 -5.84
CA SER A 141 -0.14 3.88 -7.00
C SER A 141 1.03 4.74 -7.46
N GLN A 142 2.07 4.10 -8.00
CA GLN A 142 3.13 4.81 -8.76
C GLN A 142 2.83 4.90 -10.25
N PHE A 143 1.73 4.31 -10.71
CA PHE A 143 1.43 4.16 -12.13
C PHE A 143 0.44 5.24 -12.61
N PRO A 144 0.66 5.84 -13.79
CA PRO A 144 -0.28 6.77 -14.40
C PRO A 144 -1.67 6.17 -14.62
N LEU A 145 -2.66 7.04 -14.80
CA LEU A 145 -4.02 6.65 -15.10
C LEU A 145 -4.09 5.80 -16.38
N GLY A 146 -4.97 4.79 -16.37
CA GLY A 146 -5.13 3.84 -17.46
C GLY A 146 -4.10 2.71 -17.47
N THR A 147 -3.13 2.68 -16.55
CA THR A 147 -2.17 1.56 -16.47
C THR A 147 -2.91 0.26 -16.13
N PRO A 148 -2.78 -0.79 -16.98
CA PRO A 148 -3.48 -2.05 -16.79
C PRO A 148 -2.83 -2.91 -15.69
N PRO A 149 -3.53 -3.95 -15.19
CA PRO A 149 -2.98 -4.85 -14.17
C PRO A 149 -1.95 -5.81 -14.78
N LEU A 150 -0.71 -5.36 -14.86
CA LEU A 150 0.42 -6.15 -15.35
C LEU A 150 1.08 -6.92 -14.22
N LYS A 151 1.54 -8.15 -14.48
CA LYS A 151 2.22 -8.96 -13.46
C LYS A 151 3.56 -8.35 -13.05
N GLU A 152 4.19 -7.70 -14.00
CA GLU A 152 5.46 -7.00 -13.91
C GLU A 152 5.37 -5.80 -12.97
N ASN A 153 4.16 -5.26 -12.72
CA ASN A 153 3.95 -4.14 -11.81
C ASN A 153 3.98 -4.56 -10.33
N PHE A 154 3.78 -5.84 -10.01
CA PHE A 154 3.66 -6.29 -8.60
C PHE A 154 4.93 -6.06 -7.77
N PRO A 155 6.17 -6.33 -8.25
CA PRO A 155 7.38 -6.02 -7.50
C PRO A 155 7.53 -4.52 -7.20
N TYR A 156 7.27 -3.65 -8.19
CA TYR A 156 7.33 -2.19 -8.01
C TYR A 156 6.27 -1.67 -7.06
N ARG A 157 5.10 -2.31 -7.01
CA ARG A 157 4.08 -2.02 -6.01
C ARG A 157 4.56 -2.45 -4.61
N ASN A 158 5.12 -3.65 -4.47
CA ASN A 158 5.44 -4.22 -3.15
C ASN A 158 6.49 -3.40 -2.38
N ARG A 159 7.46 -2.80 -3.06
CA ARG A 159 8.43 -1.87 -2.43
C ARG A 159 7.76 -0.64 -1.81
N ILE A 160 6.61 -0.19 -2.35
CA ILE A 160 5.83 0.92 -1.78
C ILE A 160 5.13 0.46 -0.51
N ILE A 161 4.59 -0.77 -0.47
CA ILE A 161 3.99 -1.33 0.75
C ILE A 161 5.03 -1.34 1.88
N SER A 162 6.23 -1.86 1.63
CA SER A 162 7.31 -1.87 2.61
C SER A 162 7.79 -0.46 2.94
N GLY A 163 7.95 0.42 1.94
CA GLY A 163 8.45 1.78 2.11
C GLY A 163 7.51 2.71 2.87
N LEU A 164 6.20 2.49 2.79
CA LEU A 164 5.23 3.22 3.61
C LEU A 164 5.18 2.72 5.06
N SER A 165 5.78 1.56 5.37
CA SER A 165 5.53 0.84 6.63
C SER A 165 6.76 0.80 7.55
N TYR A 166 6.53 0.83 8.86
CA TYR A 166 7.58 0.62 9.86
C TYR A 166 8.03 -0.85 9.96
N GLY A 167 7.20 -1.77 9.49
CA GLY A 167 7.45 -3.20 9.41
C GLY A 167 6.39 -3.89 8.56
N VAL A 168 6.69 -5.12 8.13
CA VAL A 168 5.79 -5.93 7.30
C VAL A 168 5.50 -7.26 8.00
N LEU A 169 4.21 -7.56 8.16
CA LEU A 169 3.69 -8.83 8.63
C LEU A 169 3.37 -9.72 7.42
N ILE A 170 4.04 -10.87 7.35
CA ILE A 170 3.73 -11.92 6.39
C ILE A 170 2.85 -12.96 7.10
N VAL A 171 1.56 -12.98 6.78
CA VAL A 171 0.59 -13.83 7.52
C VAL A 171 0.66 -15.29 7.07
N GLU A 172 0.72 -15.50 5.76
CA GLU A 172 0.81 -16.83 5.17
C GLU A 172 1.55 -16.72 3.83
N ALA A 173 2.56 -17.56 3.62
CA ALA A 173 3.28 -17.67 2.36
C ALA A 173 3.21 -19.12 1.87
N SER A 174 2.79 -19.33 0.62
CA SER A 174 2.87 -20.66 -0.01
C SER A 174 4.24 -20.84 -0.67
N GLU A 175 4.76 -22.07 -0.72
CA GLU A 175 6.07 -22.38 -1.32
C GLU A 175 6.21 -21.94 -2.79
N ARG A 176 5.08 -21.75 -3.50
CA ARG A 176 5.04 -21.25 -4.89
C ARG A 176 4.58 -19.79 -5.01
N SER A 177 4.27 -19.11 -3.91
CA SER A 177 4.00 -17.68 -4.00
C SER A 177 5.30 -16.99 -4.40
N GLY A 178 5.26 -16.22 -5.49
CA GLY A 178 6.35 -15.35 -5.92
C GLY A 178 6.57 -14.23 -4.93
N SER A 179 6.93 -14.58 -3.70
CA SER A 179 7.45 -13.73 -2.65
C SER A 179 8.96 -13.70 -2.84
N PRO A 180 9.54 -12.70 -3.53
CA PRO A 180 10.96 -12.45 -3.45
C PRO A 180 11.26 -11.75 -2.12
N ASP A 181 10.73 -12.25 -0.99
CA ASP A 181 10.85 -11.58 0.31
C ASP A 181 12.18 -11.86 1.02
N HIS A 182 13.12 -12.45 0.28
CA HIS A 182 14.50 -12.56 0.72
C HIS A 182 15.31 -11.27 0.56
N ARG A 183 14.80 -10.24 -0.15
CA ARG A 183 15.49 -8.93 -0.31
C ARG A 183 14.93 -7.82 0.58
N ALA A 184 13.61 -7.66 0.70
CA ALA A 184 13.02 -6.56 1.47
C ALA A 184 13.36 -6.61 2.97
N THR A 185 13.64 -7.80 3.51
CA THR A 185 14.10 -7.98 4.89
C THR A 185 15.57 -7.58 5.11
N ARG A 186 16.40 -7.51 4.07
CA ARG A 186 17.84 -7.19 4.20
C ARG A 186 18.13 -5.70 4.20
N ASP A 187 17.37 -4.91 3.47
CA ASP A 187 17.72 -3.50 3.22
C ASP A 187 17.23 -2.58 4.35
N GLY A 188 16.10 -2.90 4.99
CA GLY A 188 15.62 -2.18 6.18
C GLY A 188 16.41 -2.47 7.48
N ALA A 189 17.12 -3.60 7.54
CA ALA A 189 17.88 -4.01 8.73
C ALA A 189 19.35 -3.55 8.71
N LYS A 190 19.95 -3.35 7.53
CA LYS A 190 21.37 -2.97 7.41
C LYS A 190 21.64 -1.49 7.60
N SER A 191 20.66 -0.60 7.40
CA SER A 191 20.84 0.84 7.60
C SER A 191 20.72 1.30 9.06
N ARG A 192 20.32 0.40 9.98
CA ARG A 192 20.02 0.76 11.38
C ARG A 192 21.04 0.26 12.41
N SER A 193 22.18 -0.30 11.99
CA SER A 193 23.23 -0.79 12.90
C SER A 193 24.47 0.10 13.03
N ASN A 194 24.53 1.25 12.37
CA ASN A 194 25.66 2.18 12.52
C ASN A 194 25.18 3.59 12.89
N GLY A 195 24.96 3.81 14.18
CA GLY A 195 24.59 5.11 14.74
C GLY A 195 24.63 5.09 16.26
N GLY A 196 25.76 4.68 16.84
CA GLY A 196 25.91 4.64 18.29
C GLY A 196 27.25 4.13 18.77
N SER A 197 28.32 4.89 18.55
CA SER A 197 29.36 5.11 19.58
C SER A 197 30.37 6.16 19.12
N ARG A 198 30.58 7.14 20.02
CA ARG A 198 31.64 8.17 20.10
C ARG A 198 31.34 9.51 19.44
#